data_AF-A0AAD7EGA3-F1
#
_entry.id   AF-A0AAD7EGA3-F1
#
_cell.length_a   1.000
_cell.length_b   1.000
_cell.length_c   1.000
_cell.angle_alpha   90.00
_cell.angle_beta   90.00
_cell.angle_gamma   90.00
#
_symmetry.space_group_name_H-M   'P 1'
#
loop_
_entity.id
_entity.type
_entity.pdbx_description
1 polymer ?
#
loop_
_entity_poly.entity_id
_entity_poly.type
_entity_poly.pdbx_seq_one_letter_code
_entity_poly.pdbx_strand_id
1 'polypeptide(L)'
;KKYLRDHCDYTFEGLKANMPAALASVSHTIIRKWEHRMIRWMDAYRSDLGPKEAQQFVRAFSSTTYKSHRRVSETMGQRLD
;
A
#
# COMPACT_ATOMS: atom_id res chain seq x y z
N LYS A 1 -0.81 2.22 -9.73
CA LYS A 1 0.38 2.59 -10.54
C LYS A 1 0.72 1.54 -11.61
N LYS A 2 0.82 0.25 -11.29
CA LYS A 2 1.17 -0.82 -12.24
C LYS A 2 0.31 -0.82 -13.53
N TYR A 3 -1.02 -0.82 -13.41
CA TYR A 3 -1.92 -0.83 -14.56
C TYR A 3 -1.63 0.30 -15.57
N LEU A 4 -1.50 1.54 -15.09
CA LEU A 4 -1.20 2.70 -15.95
C LEU A 4 0.16 2.61 -16.63
N ARG A 5 1.17 2.02 -15.97
CA ARG A 5 2.49 1.81 -16.57
C ARG A 5 2.45 0.73 -17.65
N ASP A 6 1.72 -0.36 -17.39
CA ASP A 6 1.58 -1.49 -18.31
C ASP A 6 0.78 -1.10 -19.57
N HIS A 7 -0.07 -0.05 -19.50
CA HIS A 7 -0.90 0.45 -20.61
C HIS A 7 -0.56 1.90 -21.01
N CYS A 8 0.70 2.30 -20.82
CA CYS A 8 1.15 3.66 -21.14
C CYS A 8 1.50 3.81 -22.62
N ASP A 9 0.77 4.65 -23.34
CA ASP A 9 1.05 5.06 -24.72
C ASP A 9 1.76 6.43 -24.80
N TYR A 10 2.13 7.00 -23.64
CA TYR A 10 2.76 8.32 -23.49
C TYR A 10 1.93 9.50 -24.02
N THR A 11 0.61 9.33 -24.17
CA THR A 11 -0.29 10.43 -24.51
C THR A 11 -1.16 10.83 -23.32
N PHE A 12 -1.55 12.10 -23.24
CA PHE A 12 -2.46 12.57 -22.19
C PHE A 12 -3.86 11.98 -22.37
N GLU A 13 -4.34 11.87 -23.60
CA GLU A 13 -5.65 11.28 -23.89
C GLU A 13 -5.69 9.79 -23.54
N GLY A 14 -4.63 9.04 -23.86
CA GLY A 14 -4.48 7.64 -23.44
C GLY A 14 -4.45 7.48 -21.93
N LEU A 15 -3.73 8.36 -21.22
CA LEU A 15 -3.77 8.40 -19.75
C LEU A 15 -5.19 8.64 -19.23
N LYS A 16 -5.88 9.67 -19.74
CA LYS A 16 -7.24 10.04 -19.33
C LYS A 16 -8.23 8.90 -19.55
N ALA A 17 -8.15 8.21 -20.69
CA ALA A 17 -8.98 7.06 -21.00
C ALA A 17 -8.69 5.84 -20.10
N ASN A 18 -7.42 5.62 -19.73
CA ASN A 18 -7.00 4.48 -18.91
C ASN A 18 -7.24 4.70 -17.40
N MET A 19 -7.46 5.95 -16.96
CA MET A 19 -7.67 6.26 -15.54
C MET A 19 -8.84 5.50 -14.88
N PRO A 20 -10.06 5.46 -15.46
CA PRO A 20 -11.17 4.71 -14.87
C PRO A 20 -10.88 3.22 -14.75
N ALA A 21 -10.27 2.62 -15.78
CA ALA A 21 -9.92 1.21 -15.79
C ALA A 21 -8.83 0.89 -14.74
N ALA A 22 -7.87 1.79 -14.56
CA ALA A 22 -6.86 1.66 -13.51
C ALA A 22 -7.47 1.68 -12.11
N LEU A 23 -8.44 2.57 -11.86
CA LEU A 23 -9.14 2.64 -10.57
C LEU A 23 -10.00 1.39 -10.34
N ALA A 24 -10.71 0.91 -11.37
CA ALA A 24 -11.51 -0.31 -11.30
C ALA A 24 -10.67 -1.58 -11.10
N SER A 25 -9.40 -1.58 -11.54
CA SER A 25 -8.48 -2.71 -11.36
C SER A 25 -8.09 -2.95 -9.89
N VAL A 26 -8.32 -1.99 -9.00
CA VAL A 26 -8.01 -2.10 -7.57
C VAL A 26 -9.15 -2.80 -6.85
N SER A 27 -8.87 -3.96 -6.25
CA SER A 27 -9.90 -4.69 -5.50
C SER A 27 -10.31 -3.95 -4.22
N HIS A 28 -11.60 -4.06 -3.85
CA HIS A 28 -12.12 -3.50 -2.60
C HIS A 28 -11.33 -3.97 -1.36
N THR A 29 -10.81 -5.19 -1.40
CA THR A 29 -9.95 -5.73 -0.33
C THR A 29 -8.70 -4.90 -0.12
N ILE A 30 -8.07 -4.41 -1.21
CA ILE A 30 -6.89 -3.53 -1.11
C ILE A 30 -7.29 -2.17 -0.54
N ILE A 31 -8.41 -1.61 -1.00
CA ILE A 31 -8.93 -0.32 -0.50
C ILE A 31 -9.15 -0.38 1.02
N ARG A 32 -9.90 -1.39 1.48
CA ARG A 32 -10.17 -1.62 2.90
C ARG A 32 -8.90 -1.86 3.72
N LYS A 33 -7.90 -2.54 3.16
CA LYS A 33 -6.60 -2.74 3.85
C LYS A 33 -5.90 -1.41 4.13
N TRP A 34 -5.90 -0.49 3.17
CA TRP A 34 -5.30 0.84 3.35
C TRP A 34 -6.12 1.71 4.30
N GLU A 35 -7.44 1.68 4.20
CA GLU A 35 -8.34 2.36 5.13
C GLU A 35 -8.08 1.93 6.59
N HIS A 36 -8.12 0.64 6.88
CA HIS A 36 -7.85 0.14 8.23
C HIS A 36 -6.43 0.47 8.71
N ARG A 37 -5.44 0.50 7.81
CA ARG A 37 -4.08 0.92 8.16
C ARG A 37 -4.04 2.38 8.59
N MET A 38 -4.77 3.26 7.90
CA MET A 38 -4.88 4.68 8.28
C MET A 38 -5.58 4.87 9.62
N ILE A 39 -6.66 4.14 9.87
CA ILE A 39 -7.36 4.16 11.17
C ILE A 39 -6.39 3.83 12.32
N ARG A 40 -5.59 2.77 12.17
CA ARG A 40 -4.61 2.37 13.20
C ARG A 40 -3.52 3.42 13.44
N TRP A 41 -3.10 4.14 12.39
CA TRP A 41 -2.17 5.26 12.56
C TRP A 41 -2.81 6.40 13.34
N MET A 42 -4.07 6.74 13.04
CA MET A 42 -4.80 7.76 13.80
C MET A 42 -4.96 7.35 15.27
N ASP A 43 -5.30 6.09 15.53
CA ASP A 43 -5.46 5.59 16.90
C ASP A 43 -4.14 5.58 17.67
N ALA A 44 -3.02 5.25 17.01
CA ALA A 44 -1.69 5.32 17.60
C ALA A 44 -1.33 6.75 18.04
N TYR A 45 -1.56 7.73 17.17
CA TYR A 45 -1.29 9.13 17.49
C TYR A 45 -2.27 9.70 18.53
N ARG A 46 -3.54 9.28 18.53
CA ARG A 46 -4.50 9.62 19.60
C ARG A 46 -4.09 9.05 20.96
N SER A 47 -3.28 8.00 20.97
CA SER A 47 -2.75 7.37 22.19
C SER A 47 -1.38 7.92 22.59
N ASP A 48 -0.99 9.08 22.05
CA ASP A 48 0.28 9.76 22.27
C ASP A 48 1.53 8.91 21.98
N LEU A 49 1.39 7.86 21.15
CA LEU A 49 2.53 7.03 20.77
C LEU A 49 3.50 7.84 19.91
N GLY A 50 4.78 7.76 20.27
CA GLY A 50 5.84 8.32 19.46
C GLY A 50 5.91 7.65 18.07
N PRO A 51 6.53 8.28 17.05
CA PRO A 51 6.54 7.74 15.69
C PRO A 51 7.06 6.29 15.57
N LYS A 52 8.06 5.92 16.40
CA LYS A 52 8.63 4.56 16.43
C LYS A 52 7.64 3.54 17.03
N GLU A 53 6.97 3.91 18.10
CA GLU A 53 6.00 3.08 18.81
C GLU A 53 4.72 2.91 17.98
N ALA A 54 4.23 4.00 17.38
CA ALA A 54 3.11 3.97 16.43
C ALA A 54 3.40 3.04 15.25
N GLN A 55 4.63 3.07 14.71
CA GLN A 55 5.02 2.14 13.64
C GLN A 55 5.00 0.68 14.10
N GLN A 56 5.47 0.38 15.31
CA GLN A 56 5.42 -0.96 15.88
C GLN A 56 3.97 -1.43 16.11
N PHE A 57 3.13 -0.54 16.67
CA PHE A 57 1.70 -0.78 16.88
C PHE A 57 1.00 -1.12 15.56
N VAL A 58 1.15 -0.29 14.52
CA VAL A 58 0.51 -0.55 13.21
C VAL A 58 1.03 -1.84 12.57
N ARG A 59 2.33 -2.15 12.74
CA ARG A 59 2.94 -3.39 12.23
C ARG A 59 2.39 -4.64 12.91
N ALA A 60 1.99 -4.58 14.19
CA ALA A 60 1.45 -5.73 14.91
C ALA A 60 0.18 -6.31 14.25
N PHE A 61 -0.56 -5.48 13.51
CA PHE A 61 -1.75 -5.90 12.78
C PHE A 61 -1.50 -6.24 11.29
N SER A 62 -0.23 -6.32 10.89
CA SER A 62 0.17 -6.82 9.58
C SER A 62 0.22 -8.35 9.61
N SER A 63 -0.37 -8.99 8.61
CA SER A 63 -0.22 -10.44 8.39
C SER A 63 1.20 -10.82 7.94
N THR A 64 2.03 -9.84 7.59
CA THR A 64 3.39 -10.06 7.09
C THR A 64 4.39 -9.70 8.19
N THR A 65 4.76 -10.70 8.99
CA THR A 65 5.85 -10.61 9.97
C THR A 65 7.12 -11.21 9.40
N TYR A 66 8.05 -10.35 8.98
CA TYR A 66 9.34 -10.82 8.47
C TYR A 66 10.31 -11.07 9.62
N LYS A 67 10.58 -12.36 9.90
CA LYS A 67 11.57 -12.79 10.90
C LYS A 67 13.02 -12.43 10.52
N SER A 68 13.28 -12.05 9.27
CA SER A 68 14.61 -11.67 8.77
C SER A 68 14.49 -10.76 7.54
N HIS A 69 15.27 -9.68 7.50
CA HIS A 69 15.43 -8.81 6.33
C HIS A 69 15.86 -9.59 5.07
N ARG A 70 16.60 -10.70 5.25
CA ARG A 70 17.14 -11.54 4.18
C ARG A 70 16.12 -12.51 3.57
N ARG A 71 14.90 -12.57 4.13
CA ARG A 71 13.82 -13.44 3.65
C ARG A 71 12.70 -12.69 2.95
N VAL A 72 12.80 -11.37 2.78
CA VAL A 72 11.89 -10.65 1.89
C VAL A 72 12.06 -11.26 0.50
N SER A 73 11.04 -11.98 0.02
CA SER A 73 11.08 -12.55 -1.34
C SER A 73 11.28 -11.39 -2.31
N GLU A 74 12.08 -11.55 -3.37
CA GLU A 74 12.29 -10.48 -4.36
C GLU A 74 10.95 -9.92 -4.88
N THR A 75 9.93 -10.77 -5.01
CA THR A 75 8.55 -10.40 -5.37
C THR A 75 7.87 -9.46 -4.36
N MET A 76 8.26 -9.49 -3.09
CA MET A 76 7.82 -8.57 -2.03
C MET A 76 8.73 -7.34 -1.92
N GLY A 77 10.03 -7.46 -2.20
CA GLY A 77 10.95 -6.31 -2.31
C GLY A 77 10.55 -5.37 -3.43
N GLN A 78 10.30 -5.92 -4.62
CA GLN A 78 9.83 -5.18 -5.80
C GLN A 78 8.44 -4.54 -5.65
N ARG A 79 7.65 -4.94 -4.64
CA ARG A 79 6.34 -4.34 -4.32
C ARG A 79 6.42 -3.19 -3.31
N LEU A 80 7.55 -3.03 -2.64
CA LEU A 80 7.80 -2.00 -1.63
C LEU A 80 8.61 -0.81 -2.17
N ASP A 81 9.27 -0.97 -3.32
CA ASP A 81 9.88 0.10 -4.14
C ASP A 81 8.87 0.75 -5.11
#